data_AF-A0A846BDJ3-F1
#
_entry.id   AF-A0A846BDJ3-F1
#
_cell.length_a   1.000
_cell.length_b   1.000
_cell.length_c   1.000
_cell.angle_alpha   90.00
_cell.angle_beta   90.00
_cell.angle_gamma   90.00
#
_symmetry.space_group_name_H-M   'P 1'
#
loop_
_entity.id
_entity.type
_entity.pdbx_description
1 polymer ?
#
loop_
_entity_poly.entity_id
_entity_poly.type
_entity_poly.pdbx_seq_one_letter_code
_entity_poly.pdbx_strand_id
1 'polypeptide(L)'
;MKMSKTSVKTTVEWGTLNLRKLARVVTKLQKRIYRASQRGDIKAVKKLQKTLIRSWSARCIAVRKVTQDNKGKNTAGVDKVKSLNPQQRLKLAKNLKIDHRASALRRIWIPKPGRDEKRPLGIPTIKDRAKQALAKMALEPEWEAKFEETSYGFRPGRSAHDAIEHIFISIGQSAKYVLSADIAKCFGQINHQELLRKISTFPAMRRQIKAWLKSGVMDGGELFPTNEGTPQGGVISPLLANIALHGMIQNIESQYPKTKRVNGKPTNWKPCIVQYADNFVVIHPDRSTIMEIKGKISKWLKPIGLVLKDEKTRVCHSLNKSIDEEPGFNFLGFNIKQYPDNNTRLGFKTIIQPSEESVRQHVQELREIIKAHKSAKTVDLIKKLNPVIRGWANYYRTVCSSLTFKKVHHDLYMMLTQWGKRRTGKYKRTYEMYWHEVEGVKVFASNPPKGGRRMILQTHNQYRIKRHIKVKGGNSPYDGNWVYWGERMRNLPGLPTRVQKLLKKQNGKCRICGLFFKPEHKWEVAHKVPRSDAEKDQYSNLQLIHLHCHHAKTGKENQQRYTKNPQCSQVIEEPDEVKVSSPVLNQR
;
A
#
# COMPACT_ATOMS: atom_id res chain seq x y z
N MET A 1 -16.97 -3.55 -62.30
CA MET A 1 -16.58 -2.45 -61.39
C MET A 1 -17.71 -2.19 -60.39
N LYS A 2 -17.58 -2.64 -59.13
CA LYS A 2 -18.37 -2.18 -57.97
C LYS A 2 -17.61 -2.60 -56.71
N MET A 3 -16.78 -1.69 -56.18
CA MET A 3 -16.07 -1.89 -54.93
C MET A 3 -17.08 -1.80 -53.76
N SER A 4 -17.26 -2.91 -53.05
CA SER A 4 -18.09 -2.94 -51.84
C SER A 4 -17.37 -2.19 -50.71
N LYS A 5 -18.00 -1.12 -50.21
CA LYS A 5 -17.60 -0.43 -48.98
C LYS A 5 -18.01 -1.29 -47.77
N THR A 6 -17.12 -2.14 -47.29
CA THR A 6 -17.32 -2.84 -46.02
C THR A 6 -17.05 -1.87 -44.86
N SER A 7 -18.09 -1.21 -44.40
CA SER A 7 -18.13 -0.45 -43.15
C SER A 7 -17.92 -1.40 -41.97
N VAL A 8 -16.68 -1.51 -41.49
CA VAL A 8 -16.36 -2.25 -40.27
C VAL A 8 -16.84 -1.43 -39.06
N LYS A 9 -18.12 -1.58 -38.70
CA LYS A 9 -18.63 -1.23 -37.37
C LYS A 9 -18.03 -2.20 -36.33
N THR A 10 -16.78 -1.95 -35.92
CA THR A 10 -16.18 -2.66 -34.78
C THR A 10 -16.65 -2.04 -33.46
N THR A 11 -17.80 -2.48 -32.99
CA THR A 11 -18.25 -2.26 -31.60
C THR A 11 -17.43 -3.14 -30.67
N VAL A 12 -16.21 -2.71 -30.32
CA VAL A 12 -15.34 -3.44 -29.38
C VAL A 12 -15.92 -3.26 -27.97
N GLU A 13 -16.60 -4.28 -27.44
CA GLU A 13 -17.03 -4.28 -26.05
C GLU A 13 -15.82 -4.23 -25.11
N TRP A 14 -15.79 -3.31 -24.15
CA TRP A 14 -14.71 -3.17 -23.16
C TRP A 14 -14.31 -4.49 -22.46
N GLY A 15 -15.26 -5.43 -22.32
CA GLY A 15 -15.04 -6.75 -21.73
C GLY A 15 -14.20 -7.71 -22.59
N THR A 16 -14.11 -7.49 -23.90
CA THR A 16 -13.36 -8.37 -24.83
C THR A 16 -11.90 -7.94 -25.03
N LEU A 17 -11.49 -6.81 -24.44
CA LEU A 17 -10.11 -6.32 -24.53
C LEU A 17 -9.12 -7.37 -24.02
N ASN A 18 -8.15 -7.72 -24.87
CA ASN A 18 -7.07 -8.64 -24.50
C ASN A 18 -6.08 -7.97 -23.53
N LEU A 19 -6.42 -7.96 -22.24
CA LEU A 19 -5.64 -7.32 -21.18
C LEU A 19 -4.21 -7.84 -21.10
N ARG A 20 -3.99 -9.12 -21.44
CA ARG A 20 -2.64 -9.71 -21.52
C ARG A 20 -1.79 -8.95 -22.54
N LYS A 21 -2.30 -8.77 -23.76
CA LYS A 21 -1.58 -8.07 -24.84
C LYS A 21 -1.30 -6.62 -24.44
N LEU A 22 -2.29 -5.92 -23.89
CA LEU A 22 -2.13 -4.53 -23.46
C LEU A 22 -1.09 -4.40 -22.34
N ALA A 23 -1.17 -5.23 -21.30
CA ALA A 23 -0.23 -5.18 -20.17
C ALA A 23 1.21 -5.56 -20.58
N ARG A 24 1.40 -6.46 -21.55
CA ARG A 24 2.73 -6.77 -22.11
C ARG A 24 3.34 -5.57 -22.81
N VAL A 25 2.58 -4.86 -23.63
CA VAL A 25 3.05 -3.66 -24.35
C VAL A 25 3.46 -2.58 -23.35
N VAL A 26 2.62 -2.30 -22.35
CA VAL A 26 2.92 -1.31 -21.31
C VAL A 26 4.17 -1.71 -20.52
N THR A 27 4.25 -2.95 -20.04
CA THR A 27 5.40 -3.43 -19.26
C THR A 27 6.69 -3.38 -20.07
N LYS A 28 6.67 -3.70 -21.38
CA LYS A 28 7.83 -3.60 -22.26
C LYS A 28 8.33 -2.15 -22.37
N LEU A 29 7.42 -1.19 -22.53
CA LEU A 29 7.77 0.23 -22.58
C LEU A 29 8.33 0.73 -21.23
N GLN A 30 7.70 0.35 -20.11
CA GLN A 30 8.16 0.74 -18.77
C GLN A 30 9.58 0.24 -18.48
N LYS A 31 9.88 -1.04 -18.81
CA LYS A 31 11.24 -1.59 -18.68
C LYS A 31 12.26 -0.82 -19.52
N ARG A 32 11.89 -0.41 -20.74
CA ARG A 32 12.77 0.38 -21.61
C ARG A 32 13.01 1.78 -21.04
N ILE A 33 11.98 2.42 -20.46
CA ILE A 33 12.10 3.72 -19.79
C ILE A 33 13.07 3.59 -18.59
N TYR A 34 12.86 2.58 -17.74
CA TYR A 34 13.73 2.31 -16.59
C TYR A 34 15.20 2.14 -17.01
N ARG A 35 15.48 1.25 -17.98
CA ARG A 35 16.84 1.02 -18.49
C ARG A 35 17.46 2.26 -19.14
N ALA A 36 16.68 3.05 -19.87
CA ALA A 36 17.17 4.29 -20.47
C ALA A 36 17.54 5.32 -19.38
N SER A 37 16.73 5.39 -18.31
CA SER A 37 17.00 6.26 -17.16
C SER A 37 18.26 5.82 -16.40
N GLN A 38 18.47 4.51 -16.20
CA GLN A 38 19.70 3.99 -15.58
C GLN A 38 20.97 4.38 -16.35
N ARG A 39 20.89 4.45 -17.69
CA ARG A 39 22.01 4.89 -18.54
C ARG A 39 22.16 6.41 -18.65
N GLY A 40 21.28 7.20 -18.02
CA GLY A 40 21.27 8.65 -18.18
C GLY A 40 20.81 9.15 -19.55
N ASP A 41 20.20 8.31 -20.40
CA ASP A 41 19.74 8.70 -21.74
C ASP A 41 18.39 9.44 -21.68
N ILE A 42 18.48 10.74 -21.39
CA ILE A 42 17.32 11.63 -21.23
C ILE A 42 16.50 11.70 -22.53
N LYS A 43 17.15 11.67 -23.70
CA LYS A 43 16.46 11.74 -25.00
C LYS A 43 15.60 10.50 -25.22
N ALA A 44 16.14 9.29 -24.98
CA ALA A 44 15.38 8.06 -25.10
C ALA A 44 14.26 7.95 -24.05
N VAL A 45 14.50 8.34 -22.80
CA VAL A 45 13.47 8.38 -21.75
C VAL A 45 12.28 9.21 -22.22
N LYS A 46 12.52 10.46 -22.67
CA LYS A 46 11.45 11.36 -23.14
C LYS A 46 10.72 10.79 -24.36
N LYS A 47 11.43 10.17 -25.32
CA LYS A 47 10.82 9.51 -26.50
C LYS A 47 9.93 8.33 -26.10
N LEU A 48 10.38 7.48 -25.17
CA LEU A 48 9.64 6.31 -24.71
C LEU A 48 8.43 6.70 -23.86
N GLN A 49 8.55 7.70 -22.99
CA GLN A 49 7.40 8.24 -22.24
C GLN A 49 6.32 8.79 -23.18
N LYS A 50 6.74 9.60 -24.17
CA LYS A 50 5.88 10.11 -25.25
C LYS A 50 5.20 8.99 -26.06
N THR A 51 5.87 7.86 -26.24
CA THR A 51 5.32 6.67 -26.91
C THR A 51 4.29 5.97 -26.01
N LEU A 52 4.61 5.80 -24.72
CA LEU A 52 3.75 5.14 -23.74
C LEU A 52 2.42 5.88 -23.59
N ILE A 53 2.43 7.20 -23.40
CA ILE A 53 1.19 7.98 -23.20
C ILE A 53 0.27 7.96 -24.42
N ARG A 54 0.82 7.82 -25.63
CA ARG A 54 0.03 7.73 -26.88
C ARG A 54 -0.49 6.33 -27.16
N SER A 55 0.11 5.31 -26.55
CA SER A 55 -0.28 3.92 -26.74
C SER A 55 -1.73 3.67 -26.32
N TRP A 56 -2.50 3.03 -27.20
CA TRP A 56 -3.83 2.50 -26.87
C TRP A 56 -3.80 1.61 -25.62
N SER A 57 -2.75 0.79 -25.51
CA SER A 57 -2.58 -0.14 -24.38
C SER A 57 -2.47 0.58 -23.04
N ALA A 58 -1.67 1.66 -22.98
CA ALA A 58 -1.51 2.42 -21.75
C ALA A 58 -2.80 3.16 -21.38
N ARG A 59 -3.52 3.72 -22.36
CA ARG A 59 -4.79 4.42 -22.13
C ARG A 59 -5.87 3.49 -21.57
N CYS A 60 -6.03 2.29 -22.11
CA CYS A 60 -6.94 1.29 -21.57
C CYS A 60 -6.58 0.86 -20.15
N ILE A 61 -5.29 0.57 -19.89
CA ILE A 61 -4.84 0.16 -18.56
C ILE A 61 -5.03 1.28 -17.53
N ALA A 62 -4.79 2.54 -17.90
CA ALA A 62 -5.03 3.70 -17.04
C ALA A 62 -6.50 3.81 -16.63
N VAL A 63 -7.43 3.76 -17.59
CA VAL A 63 -8.87 3.83 -17.34
C VAL A 63 -9.33 2.65 -16.49
N ARG A 64 -8.88 1.44 -16.80
CA ARG A 64 -9.21 0.24 -16.00
C ARG A 64 -8.75 0.38 -14.56
N LYS A 65 -7.50 0.78 -14.34
CA LYS A 65 -6.91 0.91 -13.00
C LYS A 65 -7.77 1.80 -12.11
N VAL A 66 -8.24 2.92 -12.65
CA VAL A 66 -9.05 3.91 -11.91
C VAL A 66 -10.51 3.46 -11.73
N THR A 67 -11.09 2.83 -12.73
CA THR A 67 -12.53 2.50 -12.74
C THR A 67 -12.86 1.13 -12.16
N GLN A 68 -11.88 0.22 -12.06
CA GLN A 68 -12.13 -1.18 -11.69
C GLN A 68 -11.17 -1.69 -10.61
N ASP A 69 -9.89 -1.31 -10.62
CA ASP A 69 -8.89 -1.93 -9.74
C ASP A 69 -8.65 -1.14 -8.44
N ASN A 70 -8.75 0.20 -8.46
CA ASN A 70 -8.50 1.04 -7.30
C ASN A 70 -9.62 0.91 -6.23
N LYS A 71 -9.25 0.87 -4.94
CA LYS A 71 -10.21 0.80 -3.82
C LYS A 71 -11.19 2.00 -3.80
N GLY A 72 -10.70 3.20 -4.15
CA GLY A 72 -11.51 4.42 -4.26
C GLY A 72 -12.26 4.58 -5.59
N LYS A 73 -12.49 3.51 -6.36
CA LYS A 73 -13.12 3.58 -7.70
C LYS A 73 -14.49 4.30 -7.67
N ASN A 74 -15.27 4.06 -6.61
CA ASN A 74 -16.64 4.58 -6.45
C ASN A 74 -16.71 6.00 -5.86
N THR A 75 -15.58 6.63 -5.55
CA THR A 75 -15.56 7.99 -5.02
C THR A 75 -15.63 9.01 -6.16
N ALA A 76 -16.73 9.77 -6.20
CA ALA A 76 -16.97 10.77 -7.25
C ALA A 76 -16.08 12.01 -7.10
N GLY A 77 -15.74 12.66 -8.22
CA GLY A 77 -15.13 13.98 -8.22
C GLY A 77 -16.18 15.09 -8.10
N VAL A 78 -15.82 16.31 -8.51
CA VAL A 78 -16.75 17.46 -8.59
C VAL A 78 -17.89 17.22 -9.57
N ASP A 79 -17.67 16.38 -10.59
CA ASP A 79 -18.64 15.97 -11.60
C ASP A 79 -19.70 14.97 -11.09
N LYS A 80 -19.60 14.54 -9.83
CA LYS A 80 -20.51 13.57 -9.18
C LYS A 80 -20.61 12.20 -9.88
N VAL A 81 -19.74 11.91 -10.87
CA VAL A 81 -19.69 10.61 -11.56
C VAL A 81 -18.95 9.58 -10.70
N LYS A 82 -19.67 8.54 -10.25
CA LYS A 82 -19.12 7.46 -9.41
C LYS A 82 -18.57 6.27 -10.20
N SER A 83 -19.19 5.93 -11.31
CA SER A 83 -18.84 4.76 -12.12
C SER A 83 -19.06 5.04 -13.60
N LEU A 84 -18.43 4.24 -14.47
CA LEU A 84 -18.58 4.31 -15.92
C LEU A 84 -19.02 2.94 -16.44
N ASN A 85 -19.95 2.91 -17.39
CA ASN A 85 -20.32 1.69 -18.10
C ASN A 85 -19.23 1.27 -19.13
N PRO A 86 -19.27 0.05 -19.70
CA PRO A 86 -18.32 -0.43 -20.70
C PRO A 86 -18.06 0.54 -21.87
N GLN A 87 -19.12 1.11 -22.46
CA GLN A 87 -19.02 2.02 -23.61
C GLN A 87 -18.35 3.35 -23.23
N GLN A 88 -18.74 3.92 -22.08
CA GLN A 88 -18.13 5.14 -21.53
C GLN A 88 -16.65 4.94 -21.20
N ARG A 89 -16.26 3.77 -20.67
CA ARG A 89 -14.84 3.44 -20.44
C ARG A 89 -14.05 3.39 -21.74
N LEU A 90 -14.61 2.80 -22.80
CA LEU A 90 -13.98 2.76 -24.10
C LEU A 90 -13.84 4.16 -24.70
N LYS A 91 -14.90 4.98 -24.63
CA LYS A 91 -14.89 6.39 -25.09
C LYS A 91 -13.83 7.19 -24.33
N LEU A 92 -13.74 7.02 -23.01
CA LEU A 92 -12.71 7.66 -22.20
C LEU A 92 -11.30 7.21 -22.63
N ALA A 93 -11.06 5.90 -22.83
CA ALA A 93 -9.76 5.40 -23.26
C ALA A 93 -9.34 5.92 -24.65
N LYS A 94 -10.29 6.02 -25.60
CA LYS A 94 -10.06 6.58 -26.94
C LYS A 94 -9.64 8.05 -26.87
N ASN A 95 -10.30 8.82 -26.01
CA ASN A 95 -10.09 10.27 -25.90
C ASN A 95 -9.08 10.68 -24.82
N LEU A 96 -8.51 9.74 -24.07
CA LEU A 96 -7.58 10.04 -22.99
C LEU A 96 -6.29 10.63 -23.56
N LYS A 97 -5.99 11.89 -23.22
CA LYS A 97 -4.77 12.57 -23.64
C LYS A 97 -4.27 13.54 -22.56
N ILE A 98 -2.97 13.82 -22.62
CA ILE A 98 -2.31 14.86 -21.84
C ILE A 98 -2.51 16.18 -22.60
N ASP A 99 -3.47 16.99 -22.15
CA ASP A 99 -4.01 18.18 -22.86
C ASP A 99 -3.82 19.49 -22.08
N HIS A 100 -3.11 19.44 -20.95
CA HIS A 100 -2.84 20.59 -20.08
C HIS A 100 -4.07 21.15 -19.37
N ARG A 101 -5.18 20.40 -19.37
CA ARG A 101 -6.41 20.76 -18.65
C ARG A 101 -6.61 19.86 -17.44
N ALA A 102 -7.06 20.45 -16.36
CA ALA A 102 -7.39 19.78 -15.10
C ALA A 102 -8.72 20.33 -14.59
N SER A 103 -9.57 19.45 -14.04
CA SER A 103 -10.79 19.88 -13.35
C SER A 103 -10.47 20.18 -11.89
N ALA A 104 -11.28 21.04 -11.26
CA ALA A 104 -11.22 21.27 -9.83
C ALA A 104 -11.41 19.97 -9.04
N LEU A 105 -10.80 19.91 -7.86
CA LEU A 105 -10.85 18.75 -6.97
C LEU A 105 -12.04 18.88 -6.03
N ARG A 106 -12.67 17.77 -5.65
CA ARG A 106 -13.73 17.81 -4.63
C ARG A 106 -13.13 17.64 -3.24
N ARG A 107 -13.41 18.55 -2.30
CA ARG A 107 -12.98 18.40 -0.91
C ARG A 107 -13.77 17.29 -0.21
N ILE A 108 -13.06 16.46 0.56
CA ILE A 108 -13.63 15.62 1.61
C ILE A 108 -12.77 15.77 2.86
N TRP A 109 -13.41 15.83 4.01
CA TRP A 109 -12.76 15.83 5.31
C TRP A 109 -12.74 14.43 5.90
N ILE A 110 -11.54 13.90 6.20
CA ILE A 110 -11.36 12.60 6.85
C ILE A 110 -10.88 12.84 8.28
N PRO A 111 -11.55 12.34 9.33
CA PRO A 111 -11.08 12.51 10.69
C PRO A 111 -9.71 11.86 10.88
N LYS A 112 -8.80 12.53 11.59
CA LYS A 112 -7.55 11.89 12.02
C LYS A 112 -7.89 10.86 13.09
N PRO A 113 -7.32 9.66 13.04
CA PRO A 113 -7.54 8.70 14.11
C PRO A 113 -7.06 9.27 15.45
N GLY A 114 -7.94 9.27 16.46
CA GLY A 114 -7.63 9.71 17.83
C GLY A 114 -7.43 11.23 18.01
N ARG A 115 -7.82 12.07 17.05
CA ARG A 115 -7.79 13.54 17.17
C ARG A 115 -9.03 14.17 16.54
N ASP A 116 -9.47 15.31 17.06
CA ASP A 116 -10.59 16.07 16.49
C ASP A 116 -10.26 16.76 15.16
N GLU A 117 -8.97 16.91 14.87
CA GLU A 117 -8.47 17.43 13.59
C GLU A 117 -8.89 16.55 12.39
N LYS A 118 -9.33 17.18 11.31
CA LYS A 118 -9.65 16.50 10.03
C LYS A 118 -8.55 16.71 8.98
N ARG A 119 -8.24 15.68 8.20
CA ARG A 119 -7.37 15.75 7.01
C ARG A 119 -8.19 16.12 5.78
N PRO A 120 -7.83 17.18 5.04
CA PRO A 120 -8.49 17.53 3.80
C PRO A 120 -7.99 16.64 2.66
N LEU A 121 -8.91 15.96 1.97
CA LEU A 121 -8.64 15.18 0.76
C LEU A 121 -9.24 15.89 -0.46
N GLY A 122 -8.48 15.99 -1.55
CA GLY A 122 -8.93 16.49 -2.84
C GLY A 122 -9.11 15.33 -3.83
N ILE A 123 -10.35 15.04 -4.21
CA ILE A 123 -10.68 13.93 -5.10
C ILE A 123 -10.84 14.43 -6.54
N PRO A 124 -10.00 13.98 -7.49
CA PRO A 124 -10.16 14.33 -8.90
C PRO A 124 -11.31 13.56 -9.56
N THR A 125 -11.80 14.09 -10.68
CA THR A 125 -12.74 13.41 -11.58
C THR A 125 -12.17 12.07 -12.08
N ILE A 126 -13.03 11.15 -12.55
CA ILE A 126 -12.55 9.88 -13.13
C ILE A 126 -11.60 10.13 -14.30
N LYS A 127 -11.90 11.14 -15.13
CA LYS A 127 -11.07 11.55 -16.27
C LYS A 127 -9.68 11.98 -15.80
N ASP A 128 -9.59 12.85 -14.81
CA ASP A 128 -8.30 13.33 -14.31
C ASP A 128 -7.52 12.24 -13.57
N ARG A 129 -8.19 11.39 -12.79
CA ARG A 129 -7.57 10.19 -12.21
C ARG A 129 -6.98 9.28 -13.29
N ALA A 130 -7.67 9.09 -14.42
CA ALA A 130 -7.17 8.31 -15.54
C ALA A 130 -5.95 8.96 -16.22
N LYS A 131 -5.96 10.29 -16.42
CA LYS A 131 -4.79 11.02 -16.94
C LYS A 131 -3.60 10.94 -15.98
N GLN A 132 -3.83 11.09 -14.68
CA GLN A 132 -2.81 10.94 -13.65
C GLN A 132 -2.25 9.51 -13.61
N ALA A 133 -3.09 8.48 -13.74
CA ALA A 133 -2.64 7.10 -13.84
C ALA A 133 -1.77 6.86 -15.08
N LEU A 134 -2.14 7.46 -16.23
CA LEU A 134 -1.36 7.40 -17.46
C LEU A 134 0.00 8.08 -17.31
N ALA A 135 0.03 9.29 -16.73
CA ALA A 135 1.26 10.02 -16.45
C ALA A 135 2.15 9.26 -15.45
N LYS A 136 1.58 8.72 -14.37
CA LYS A 136 2.29 7.88 -13.40
C LYS A 136 2.94 6.67 -14.07
N MET A 137 2.25 5.97 -14.97
CA MET A 137 2.85 4.84 -15.70
C MET A 137 4.07 5.21 -16.55
N ALA A 138 4.15 6.47 -17.02
CA ALA A 138 5.28 6.98 -17.80
C ALA A 138 6.44 7.47 -16.91
N LEU A 139 6.14 8.14 -15.81
CA LEU A 139 7.15 8.77 -14.93
C LEU A 139 7.71 7.81 -13.89
N GLU A 140 6.90 6.91 -13.31
CA GLU A 140 7.34 6.01 -12.24
C GLU A 140 8.55 5.14 -12.62
N PRO A 141 8.66 4.55 -13.84
CA PRO A 141 9.85 3.77 -14.19
C PRO A 141 11.12 4.61 -14.35
N GLU A 142 11.01 5.89 -14.73
CA GLU A 142 12.17 6.78 -14.78
C GLU A 142 12.67 7.06 -13.35
N TRP A 143 11.75 7.44 -12.47
CA TRP A 143 12.09 7.82 -11.11
C TRP A 143 12.50 6.64 -10.24
N GLU A 144 11.93 5.45 -10.46
CA GLU A 144 12.40 4.23 -9.78
C GLU A 144 13.84 3.86 -10.11
N ALA A 145 14.37 4.29 -11.26
CA ALA A 145 15.79 4.11 -11.58
C ALA A 145 16.71 5.13 -10.86
N LYS A 146 16.14 6.20 -10.31
CA LYS A 146 16.87 7.32 -9.68
C LYS A 146 16.72 7.32 -8.15
N PHE A 147 15.55 6.91 -7.64
CA PHE A 147 15.23 7.02 -6.22
C PHE A 147 16.22 6.27 -5.33
N GLU A 148 16.58 6.91 -4.21
CA GLU A 148 17.50 6.39 -3.21
C GLU A 148 16.99 5.07 -2.61
N GLU A 149 17.90 4.14 -2.35
CA GLU A 149 17.57 2.78 -1.90
C GLU A 149 16.93 2.73 -0.52
N THR A 150 17.11 3.76 0.30
CA THR A 150 16.58 3.82 1.66
C THR A 150 15.29 4.64 1.77
N SER A 151 14.75 5.07 0.62
CA SER A 151 13.41 5.62 0.50
C SER A 151 12.41 4.51 0.13
N TYR A 152 11.39 4.30 0.96
CA TYR A 152 10.46 3.17 0.86
C TYR A 152 9.00 3.56 0.57
N GLY A 153 8.58 4.73 1.05
CA GLY A 153 7.18 5.16 1.00
C GLY A 153 6.65 5.26 -0.44
N PHE A 154 5.43 4.76 -0.68
CA PHE A 154 4.71 4.86 -1.96
C PHE A 154 5.42 4.30 -3.21
N ARG A 155 6.46 3.48 -3.05
CA ARG A 155 7.22 2.88 -4.15
C ARG A 155 6.78 1.45 -4.45
N PRO A 156 6.75 1.03 -5.73
CA PRO A 156 6.36 -0.32 -6.11
C PRO A 156 7.31 -1.37 -5.53
N GLY A 157 6.75 -2.39 -4.87
CA GLY A 157 7.51 -3.48 -4.27
C GLY A 157 8.19 -3.19 -2.93
N ARG A 158 8.11 -1.95 -2.45
CA ARG A 158 8.67 -1.49 -1.16
C ARG A 158 7.54 -1.23 -0.15
N SER A 159 7.80 -1.51 1.12
CA SER A 159 6.80 -1.51 2.19
C SER A 159 7.36 -0.93 3.49
N ALA A 160 6.48 -0.66 4.46
CA ALA A 160 6.90 -0.22 5.79
C ALA A 160 7.83 -1.25 6.46
N HIS A 161 7.56 -2.54 6.23
CA HIS A 161 8.38 -3.63 6.73
C HIS A 161 9.82 -3.62 6.18
N ASP A 162 10.01 -3.17 4.93
CA ASP A 162 11.36 -3.02 4.37
C ASP A 162 12.16 -1.94 5.11
N ALA A 163 11.49 -0.84 5.51
CA ALA A 163 12.10 0.23 6.29
C ALA A 163 12.46 -0.25 7.70
N ILE A 164 11.55 -0.99 8.36
CA ILE A 164 11.78 -1.56 9.70
C ILE A 164 12.91 -2.58 9.70
N GLU A 165 12.96 -3.47 8.69
CA GLU A 165 14.06 -4.42 8.55
C GLU A 165 15.38 -3.69 8.29
N HIS A 166 15.37 -2.57 7.55
CA HIS A 166 16.58 -1.77 7.38
C HIS A 166 17.07 -1.17 8.70
N ILE A 167 16.16 -0.62 9.50
CA ILE A 167 16.47 -0.07 10.82
C ILE A 167 17.05 -1.17 11.71
N PHE A 168 16.42 -2.35 11.74
CA PHE A 168 16.89 -3.50 12.52
C PHE A 168 18.33 -3.88 12.16
N ILE A 169 18.65 -4.00 10.87
CA ILE A 169 20.01 -4.28 10.40
C ILE A 169 20.98 -3.17 10.80
N SER A 170 20.56 -1.90 10.71
CA SER A 170 21.40 -0.73 10.98
C SER A 170 21.80 -0.62 12.45
N ILE A 171 20.86 -0.83 13.39
CA ILE A 171 21.15 -0.74 14.83
C ILE A 171 21.57 -2.08 15.44
N GLY A 172 21.33 -3.21 14.76
CA GLY A 172 21.54 -4.54 15.34
C GLY A 172 22.98 -4.85 15.73
N GLN A 173 23.96 -4.11 15.19
CA GLN A 173 25.39 -4.33 15.45
C GLN A 173 25.97 -3.41 16.53
N SER A 174 25.36 -2.25 16.79
CA SER A 174 25.81 -1.33 17.83
C SER A 174 24.70 -0.38 18.26
N ALA A 175 24.75 0.05 19.52
CA ALA A 175 23.87 1.11 20.01
C ALA A 175 24.24 2.45 19.36
N LYS A 176 23.21 3.21 18.99
CA LYS A 176 23.31 4.46 18.22
C LYS A 176 22.29 5.49 18.67
N TYR A 177 22.58 6.74 18.36
CA TYR A 177 21.60 7.83 18.42
C TYR A 177 20.69 7.80 17.19
N VAL A 178 19.44 8.19 17.41
CA VAL A 178 18.41 8.23 16.38
C VAL A 178 17.65 9.53 16.45
N LEU A 179 17.67 10.28 15.36
CA LEU A 179 16.72 11.34 15.08
C LEU A 179 15.49 10.71 14.42
N SER A 180 14.34 10.79 15.08
CA SER A 180 13.05 10.49 14.49
C SER A 180 12.38 11.80 14.10
N ALA A 181 12.09 11.99 12.81
CA ALA A 181 11.55 13.24 12.29
C ALA A 181 10.37 13.01 11.33
N ASP A 182 9.46 13.97 11.31
CA ASP A 182 8.27 14.04 10.45
C ASP A 182 8.28 15.39 9.73
N ILE A 183 7.88 15.43 8.46
CA ILE A 183 7.80 16.66 7.66
C ILE A 183 6.39 17.24 7.80
N ALA A 184 6.31 18.48 8.29
CA ALA A 184 5.04 19.16 8.47
C ALA A 184 4.33 19.34 7.12
N LYS A 185 3.04 18.94 7.07
CA LYS A 185 2.13 19.13 5.92
C LYS A 185 2.79 18.82 4.56
N CYS A 186 3.55 17.73 4.46
CA CYS A 186 4.37 17.41 3.28
C CYS A 186 3.62 17.52 1.94
N PHE A 187 2.39 17.02 1.85
CA PHE A 187 1.60 17.15 0.62
C PHE A 187 1.05 18.57 0.40
N GLY A 188 0.85 19.37 1.45
CA GLY A 188 0.22 20.68 1.37
C GLY A 188 1.15 21.84 1.02
N GLN A 189 2.46 21.74 1.28
CA GLN A 189 3.38 22.89 1.22
C GLN A 189 4.48 22.77 0.14
N ILE A 190 4.47 21.73 -0.68
CA ILE A 190 5.48 21.58 -1.76
C ILE A 190 5.39 22.75 -2.74
N ASN A 191 6.51 23.44 -2.92
CA ASN A 191 6.65 24.51 -3.90
C ASN A 191 6.51 23.94 -5.33
N HIS A 192 5.53 24.47 -6.09
CA HIS A 192 5.23 23.98 -7.43
C HIS A 192 6.37 24.22 -8.43
N GLN A 193 7.07 25.35 -8.33
CA GLN A 193 8.14 25.69 -9.26
C GLN A 193 9.32 24.74 -9.08
N GLU A 194 9.72 24.51 -7.83
CA GLU A 194 10.82 23.62 -7.48
C GLU A 194 10.51 22.17 -7.87
N LEU A 195 9.29 21.70 -7.59
CA LEU A 195 8.84 20.38 -8.02
C LEU A 195 8.89 20.23 -9.56
N LEU A 196 8.38 21.22 -10.31
CA LEU A 196 8.37 21.17 -11.78
C LEU A 196 9.79 21.25 -12.37
N ARG A 197 10.71 21.99 -11.72
CA ARG A 197 12.14 22.03 -12.07
C ARG A 197 12.76 20.66 -11.89
N LYS A 198 12.56 20.04 -10.72
CA LYS A 198 13.11 18.73 -10.36
C LYS A 198 12.59 17.59 -11.23
N ILE A 199 11.31 17.61 -11.59
CA ILE A 199 10.71 16.58 -12.47
C ILE A 199 11.39 16.54 -13.85
N SER A 200 11.83 17.70 -14.36
CA SER A 200 12.57 17.84 -15.64
C SER A 200 12.02 17.03 -16.83
N THR A 201 10.69 16.91 -16.90
CA THR A 201 9.99 16.15 -17.96
C THR A 201 9.78 16.97 -19.23
N PHE A 202 9.20 16.37 -20.27
CA PHE A 202 8.90 17.06 -21.53
C PHE A 202 7.77 18.11 -21.36
N PRO A 203 7.73 19.19 -22.17
CA PRO A 203 6.88 20.36 -21.93
C PRO A 203 5.39 20.04 -21.74
N ALA A 204 4.86 19.10 -22.53
CA ALA A 204 3.47 18.71 -22.45
C ALA A 204 3.10 18.06 -21.09
N MET A 205 3.95 17.19 -20.55
CA MET A 205 3.74 16.60 -19.23
C MET A 205 3.94 17.64 -18.13
N ARG A 206 4.96 18.50 -18.25
CA ARG A 206 5.21 19.58 -17.29
C ARG A 206 3.99 20.50 -17.15
N ARG A 207 3.41 20.95 -18.27
CA ARG A 207 2.18 21.77 -18.27
C ARG A 207 0.98 21.04 -17.67
N GLN A 208 0.83 19.74 -17.93
CA GLN A 208 -0.24 18.94 -17.34
C GLN A 208 -0.11 18.81 -15.82
N ILE A 209 1.11 18.56 -15.31
CA ILE A 209 1.36 18.50 -13.88
C ILE A 209 1.10 19.87 -13.25
N LYS A 210 1.58 20.96 -13.87
CA LYS A 210 1.27 22.33 -13.43
C LYS A 210 -0.24 22.58 -13.36
N ALA A 211 -1.01 22.13 -14.35
CA ALA A 211 -2.47 22.26 -14.34
C ALA A 211 -3.12 21.49 -13.19
N TRP A 212 -2.65 20.29 -12.84
CA TRP A 212 -3.16 19.55 -11.67
C TRP A 212 -2.78 20.18 -10.34
N LEU A 213 -1.59 20.76 -10.24
CA LEU A 213 -1.14 21.43 -9.02
C LEU A 213 -1.93 22.73 -8.77
N LYS A 214 -2.35 23.41 -9.84
CA LYS A 214 -3.10 24.68 -9.80
C LYS A 214 -4.61 24.53 -10.01
N SER A 215 -5.16 23.31 -10.00
CA SER A 215 -6.56 23.09 -10.41
C SER A 215 -7.60 23.64 -9.44
N GLY A 216 -7.20 24.08 -8.24
CA GLY A 216 -8.13 24.50 -7.21
C GLY A 216 -8.83 23.32 -6.52
N VAL A 217 -9.48 23.62 -5.40
CA VAL A 217 -10.35 22.69 -4.69
C VAL A 217 -11.71 23.32 -4.47
N MET A 218 -12.76 22.58 -4.83
CA MET A 218 -14.15 22.91 -4.59
C MET A 218 -14.57 22.40 -3.21
N ASP A 219 -14.95 23.30 -2.31
CA ASP A 219 -15.45 23.02 -0.96
C ASP A 219 -16.72 23.83 -0.71
N GLY A 220 -17.79 23.20 -0.23
CA GLY A 220 -19.08 23.88 -0.02
C GLY A 220 -19.76 24.50 -1.26
N GLY A 221 -19.24 24.31 -2.47
CA GLY A 221 -19.72 24.95 -3.70
C GLY A 221 -18.82 26.09 -4.19
N GLU A 222 -17.86 26.51 -3.38
CA GLU A 222 -16.89 27.56 -3.71
C GLU A 222 -15.57 26.97 -4.19
N LEU A 223 -14.90 27.66 -5.12
CA LEU A 223 -13.60 27.25 -5.67
C LEU A 223 -12.46 27.99 -4.98
N PHE A 224 -11.65 27.26 -4.24
CA PHE A 224 -10.45 27.79 -3.58
C PHE A 224 -9.20 27.55 -4.43
N PRO A 225 -8.37 28.57 -4.69
CA PRO A 225 -7.12 28.40 -5.45
C PRO A 225 -6.10 27.56 -4.66
N THR A 226 -5.21 26.88 -5.37
CA THR A 226 -4.13 26.09 -4.78
C THR A 226 -2.78 26.66 -5.21
N ASN A 227 -2.11 27.36 -4.29
CA ASN A 227 -0.85 28.05 -4.56
C ASN A 227 0.38 27.19 -4.25
N GLU A 228 0.23 26.18 -3.39
CA GLU A 228 1.28 25.25 -2.97
C GLU A 228 0.72 23.85 -2.75
N GLY A 229 1.63 22.87 -2.65
CA GLY A 229 1.28 21.48 -2.39
C GLY A 229 0.85 20.69 -3.61
N THR A 230 0.70 19.39 -3.41
CA THR A 230 0.13 18.43 -4.35
C THR A 230 -1.12 17.82 -3.73
N PRO A 231 -2.24 17.76 -4.46
CA PRO A 231 -3.52 17.39 -3.87
C PRO A 231 -3.51 15.97 -3.31
N GLN A 232 -3.75 15.86 -2.00
CA GLN A 232 -3.88 14.58 -1.32
C GLN A 232 -5.13 13.87 -1.84
N GLY A 233 -4.96 12.73 -2.52
CA GLY A 233 -6.05 12.01 -3.20
C GLY A 233 -5.87 11.83 -4.72
N GLY A 234 -4.94 12.58 -5.32
CA GLY A 234 -4.50 12.34 -6.71
C GLY A 234 -3.71 11.03 -6.85
N VAL A 235 -3.89 10.33 -7.97
CA VAL A 235 -3.20 9.06 -8.28
C VAL A 235 -1.69 9.25 -8.42
N ILE A 236 -1.28 10.42 -8.91
CA ILE A 236 0.13 10.78 -9.16
C ILE A 236 0.78 11.47 -7.96
N SER A 237 0.01 12.04 -7.03
CA SER A 237 0.51 12.88 -5.94
C SER A 237 1.58 12.19 -5.07
N PRO A 238 1.46 10.90 -4.69
CA PRO A 238 2.51 10.23 -3.92
C PRO A 238 3.85 10.12 -4.67
N LEU A 239 3.81 9.94 -6.00
CA LEU A 239 5.03 9.95 -6.82
C LEU A 239 5.66 11.35 -6.83
N LEU A 240 4.84 12.40 -6.97
CA LEU A 240 5.33 13.79 -6.95
C LEU A 240 5.96 14.17 -5.62
N ALA A 241 5.39 13.73 -4.50
CA ALA A 241 5.97 13.95 -3.17
C ALA A 241 7.34 13.26 -3.03
N ASN A 242 7.47 12.01 -3.47
CA ASN A 242 8.76 11.31 -3.49
C ASN A 242 9.78 12.03 -4.39
N ILE A 243 9.36 12.55 -5.55
CA ILE A 243 10.24 13.33 -6.43
C ILE A 243 10.70 14.61 -5.73
N ALA A 244 9.81 15.32 -5.04
CA ALA A 244 10.16 16.52 -4.28
C ALA A 244 11.24 16.22 -3.23
N LEU A 245 11.13 15.10 -2.52
CA LEU A 245 12.06 14.71 -1.45
C LEU A 245 13.32 13.97 -1.92
N HIS A 246 13.37 13.53 -3.18
CA HIS A 246 14.51 12.77 -3.70
C HIS A 246 15.82 13.58 -3.66
N GLY A 247 16.92 12.94 -3.30
CA GLY A 247 18.25 13.55 -3.24
C GLY A 247 18.59 14.11 -1.86
N MET A 248 17.63 14.15 -0.93
CA MET A 248 17.88 14.52 0.47
C MET A 248 18.87 13.54 1.12
N ILE A 249 18.63 12.24 0.97
CA ILE A 249 19.42 11.21 1.62
C ILE A 249 20.84 11.27 1.07
N GLN A 250 20.98 11.25 -0.26
CA GLN A 250 22.27 11.27 -0.94
C GLN A 250 23.05 12.56 -0.65
N ASN A 251 22.38 13.72 -0.61
CA ASN A 251 23.03 15.01 -0.30
C ASN A 251 23.64 15.05 1.10
N ILE A 252 22.96 14.46 2.10
CA ILE A 252 23.50 14.37 3.46
C ILE A 252 24.58 13.31 3.52
N GLU A 253 24.29 12.11 3.01
CA GLU A 253 25.18 10.96 3.06
C GLU A 253 26.53 11.19 2.36
N SER A 254 26.59 12.01 1.32
CA SER A 254 27.84 12.33 0.60
C SER A 254 28.77 13.26 1.37
N GLN A 255 28.28 13.95 2.40
CA GLN A 255 29.07 14.88 3.22
C GLN A 255 29.85 14.19 4.34
N TYR A 256 29.65 12.89 4.55
CA TYR A 256 30.29 12.13 5.62
C TYR A 256 31.10 10.96 5.05
N PRO A 257 32.30 10.69 5.61
CA PRO A 257 33.11 9.57 5.17
C PRO A 257 32.43 8.24 5.51
N LYS A 258 32.71 7.20 4.71
CA LYS A 258 32.23 5.84 4.99
C LYS A 258 32.71 5.32 6.34
N THR A 259 33.98 5.56 6.64
CA THR A 259 34.65 5.06 7.85
C THR A 259 35.45 6.16 8.52
N LYS A 260 35.44 6.18 9.85
CA LYS A 260 36.27 7.04 10.69
C LYS A 260 36.91 6.19 11.78
N ARG A 261 38.16 6.47 12.15
CA ARG A 261 38.79 5.82 13.31
C ARG A 261 38.28 6.48 14.58
N VAL A 262 37.70 5.68 15.48
CA VAL A 262 37.23 6.10 16.80
C VAL A 262 37.90 5.16 17.80
N ASN A 263 38.66 5.71 18.74
CA ASN A 263 39.46 4.94 19.71
C ASN A 263 40.33 3.86 19.02
N GLY A 264 41.00 4.24 17.93
CA GLY A 264 41.87 3.34 17.16
C GLY A 264 41.14 2.32 16.27
N LYS A 265 39.82 2.15 16.37
CA LYS A 265 39.05 1.15 15.59
C LYS A 265 38.32 1.78 14.40
N PRO A 266 38.31 1.12 13.21
CA PRO A 266 37.54 1.59 12.07
C PRO A 266 36.04 1.44 12.36
N THR A 267 35.31 2.55 12.40
CA THR A 267 33.88 2.59 12.67
C THR A 267 33.13 3.10 11.44
N ASN A 268 31.98 2.52 11.12
CA ASN A 268 31.09 3.05 10.09
C ASN A 268 30.55 4.43 10.54
N TRP A 269 30.97 5.48 9.83
CA TRP A 269 30.70 6.86 10.18
C TRP A 269 29.66 7.51 9.26
N LYS A 270 29.28 6.82 8.19
CA LYS A 270 28.25 7.34 7.29
C LYS A 270 26.89 7.27 7.98
N PRO A 271 26.11 8.37 8.03
CA PRO A 271 24.78 8.34 8.62
C PRO A 271 23.86 7.43 7.82
N CYS A 272 23.05 6.65 8.52
CA CYS A 272 22.04 5.80 7.89
C CYS A 272 20.68 6.51 7.96
N ILE A 273 20.16 6.93 6.81
CA ILE A 273 18.86 7.59 6.72
C ILE A 273 17.85 6.61 6.14
N VAL A 274 16.75 6.37 6.85
CA VAL A 274 15.64 5.53 6.40
C VAL A 274 14.39 6.39 6.27
N GLN A 275 13.90 6.54 5.05
CA GLN A 275 12.75 7.39 4.74
C GLN A 275 11.52 6.58 4.33
N TYR A 276 10.38 6.93 4.89
CA TYR A 276 9.07 6.47 4.46
C TYR A 276 8.14 7.68 4.25
N ALA A 277 8.08 8.14 3.00
CA ALA A 277 7.34 9.35 2.63
C ALA A 277 7.81 10.58 3.42
N ASP A 278 6.91 11.18 4.20
CA ASP A 278 7.13 12.34 5.08
C ASP A 278 7.89 12.02 6.38
N ASN A 279 7.88 10.75 6.80
CA ASN A 279 8.54 10.30 8.03
C ASN A 279 9.92 9.73 7.70
N PHE A 280 10.93 10.07 8.48
CA PHE A 280 12.26 9.47 8.33
C PHE A 280 12.99 9.35 9.66
N VAL A 281 13.98 8.48 9.69
CA VAL A 281 14.91 8.35 10.81
C VAL A 281 16.35 8.52 10.32
N VAL A 282 17.17 9.20 11.10
CA VAL A 282 18.62 9.29 10.90
C VAL A 282 19.30 8.57 12.06
N ILE A 283 20.16 7.62 11.74
CA ILE A 283 20.84 6.75 12.69
C ILE A 283 22.35 6.99 12.58
N HIS A 284 22.99 7.31 13.71
CA HIS A 284 24.42 7.60 13.77
C HIS A 284 24.99 7.30 15.16
N PRO A 285 26.27 6.85 15.30
CA PRO A 285 26.88 6.59 16.59
C PRO A 285 27.08 7.83 17.48
N ASP A 286 27.21 9.02 16.88
CA ASP A 286 27.44 10.27 17.60
C ASP A 286 26.23 11.21 17.56
N ARG A 287 25.86 11.77 18.72
CA ARG A 287 24.74 12.69 18.92
C ARG A 287 24.99 14.07 18.31
N SER A 288 26.22 14.59 18.39
CA SER A 288 26.53 15.92 17.85
C SER A 288 26.32 15.97 16.33
N THR A 289 26.76 14.90 15.65
CA THR A 289 26.54 14.68 14.22
C THR A 289 25.04 14.58 13.89
N ILE A 290 24.21 13.96 14.72
CA ILE A 290 22.74 13.93 14.50
C ILE A 290 22.15 15.34 14.52
N MET A 291 22.57 16.20 15.45
CA MET A 291 22.09 17.57 15.56
C MET A 291 22.54 18.42 14.36
N GLU A 292 23.79 18.23 13.90
CA GLU A 292 24.29 18.83 12.67
C GLU A 292 23.46 18.41 11.45
N ILE A 293 23.18 17.10 11.31
CA ILE A 293 22.37 16.56 10.22
C ILE A 293 20.95 17.12 10.27
N LYS A 294 20.33 17.26 11.46
CA LYS A 294 19.02 17.90 11.62
C LYS A 294 19.03 19.31 10.99
N GLY A 295 20.04 20.13 11.31
CA GLY A 295 20.20 21.46 10.74
C GLY A 295 20.39 21.46 9.22
N LYS A 296 21.20 20.54 8.69
CA LYS A 296 21.41 20.38 7.24
C LYS A 296 20.14 19.96 6.51
N ILE A 297 19.36 19.03 7.07
CA ILE A 297 18.08 18.60 6.49
C ILE A 297 17.09 19.77 6.48
N SER A 298 16.97 20.53 7.57
CA SER A 298 16.11 21.73 7.60
C SER A 298 16.49 22.74 6.53
N LYS A 299 17.79 22.99 6.32
CA LYS A 299 18.29 23.86 5.25
C LYS A 299 17.95 23.32 3.86
N TRP A 300 18.06 22.01 3.66
CA TRP A 300 17.75 21.35 2.38
C TRP A 300 16.25 21.37 2.05
N LEU A 301 15.37 21.27 3.06
CA LEU A 301 13.91 21.27 2.87
C LEU A 301 13.33 22.67 2.57
N LYS A 302 13.96 23.73 3.08
CA LYS A 302 13.51 25.13 2.91
C LYS A 302 13.20 25.53 1.46
N PRO A 303 14.07 25.31 0.44
CA PRO A 303 13.77 25.67 -0.95
C PRO A 303 12.60 24.87 -1.56
N ILE A 304 12.30 23.68 -1.01
CA ILE A 304 11.16 22.86 -1.45
C ILE A 304 9.85 23.38 -0.83
N GLY A 305 9.92 24.27 0.16
CA GLY A 305 8.76 24.77 0.91
C GLY A 305 8.37 23.88 2.09
N LEU A 306 9.27 22.99 2.53
CA LEU A 306 8.99 22.02 3.58
C LEU A 306 9.76 22.34 4.86
N VAL A 307 9.16 21.99 6.00
CA VAL A 307 9.74 22.22 7.33
C VAL A 307 9.58 20.96 8.18
N LEU A 308 10.54 20.71 9.07
CA LEU A 308 10.42 19.64 10.05
C LEU A 308 9.34 19.98 11.08
N LYS A 309 8.60 18.96 11.52
CA LYS A 309 7.60 19.13 12.57
C LYS A 309 8.28 19.04 13.94
N ASP A 310 8.54 20.17 14.58
CA ASP A 310 9.31 20.22 15.84
C ASP A 310 8.70 19.35 16.95
N GLU A 311 7.39 19.43 17.17
CA GLU A 311 6.65 18.63 18.17
C GLU A 311 6.88 17.10 18.06
N LYS A 312 7.19 16.60 16.87
CA LYS A 312 7.40 15.17 16.60
C LYS A 312 8.86 14.81 16.38
N THR A 313 9.74 15.80 16.32
CA THR A 313 11.15 15.60 16.01
C THR A 313 11.90 15.32 17.30
N ARG A 314 12.36 14.09 17.46
CA ARG A 314 12.90 13.55 18.72
C ARG A 314 14.31 12.99 18.53
N VAL A 315 15.23 13.20 19.47
CA VAL A 315 16.60 12.67 19.41
C VAL A 315 16.87 11.77 20.61
N CYS A 316 16.77 10.48 20.36
CA CYS A 316 16.89 9.43 21.37
C CYS A 316 18.16 8.61 21.16
N HIS A 317 18.47 7.78 22.14
CA HIS A 317 19.45 6.71 21.99
C HIS A 317 18.74 5.35 22.04
N SER A 318 19.29 4.35 21.34
CA SER A 318 18.60 3.06 21.16
C SER A 318 18.66 2.15 22.39
N LEU A 319 19.71 2.26 23.22
CA LEU A 319 19.96 1.43 24.41
C LEU A 319 19.95 2.24 25.71
N ASN A 320 20.86 3.21 25.81
CA ASN A 320 21.04 4.07 26.98
C ASN A 320 19.99 5.17 27.06
N LYS A 321 19.63 5.55 28.29
CA LYS A 321 18.83 6.74 28.57
C LYS A 321 19.64 7.99 28.20
N SER A 322 19.00 8.94 27.52
CA SER A 322 19.54 10.27 27.31
C SER A 322 18.94 11.22 28.35
N ILE A 323 19.57 12.39 28.56
CA ILE A 323 19.27 13.35 29.63
C ILE A 323 17.75 13.56 29.82
N ASP A 324 16.98 13.64 28.72
CA ASP A 324 15.54 13.89 28.76
C ASP A 324 14.69 12.79 28.07
N GLU A 325 15.29 11.66 27.70
CA GLU A 325 14.66 10.71 26.79
C GLU A 325 14.90 9.24 27.12
N GLU A 326 13.79 8.51 27.29
CA GLU A 326 13.80 7.05 27.40
C GLU A 326 14.36 6.39 26.12
N PRO A 327 15.11 5.29 26.26
CA PRO A 327 15.71 4.61 25.13
C PRO A 327 14.67 4.00 24.20
N GLY A 328 15.00 4.04 22.90
CA GLY A 328 14.16 3.57 21.82
C GLY A 328 13.25 4.65 21.24
N PHE A 329 12.64 4.34 20.11
CA PHE A 329 11.77 5.26 19.35
C PHE A 329 10.64 4.51 18.64
N ASN A 330 9.60 5.27 18.30
CA ASN A 330 8.49 4.76 17.51
C ASN A 330 8.68 5.15 16.04
N PHE A 331 8.55 4.18 15.14
CA PHE A 331 8.57 4.43 13.70
C PHE A 331 7.56 3.52 13.01
N LEU A 332 6.69 4.11 12.20
CA LEU A 332 5.66 3.40 11.41
C LEU A 332 4.73 2.47 12.19
N GLY A 333 4.45 2.80 13.46
CA GLY A 333 3.62 2.00 14.37
C GLY A 333 4.38 0.87 15.07
N PHE A 334 5.71 0.84 14.95
CA PHE A 334 6.59 -0.08 15.67
C PHE A 334 7.38 0.69 16.72
N ASN A 335 7.64 0.07 17.87
CA ASN A 335 8.60 0.52 18.86
C ASN A 335 9.91 -0.24 18.66
N ILE A 336 11.01 0.49 18.52
CA ILE A 336 12.35 -0.04 18.29
C ILE A 336 13.20 0.32 19.51
N LYS A 337 13.69 -0.68 20.24
CA LYS A 337 14.50 -0.49 21.44
C LYS A 337 15.55 -1.59 21.59
N GLN A 338 16.71 -1.24 22.15
CA GLN A 338 17.70 -2.19 22.63
C GLN A 338 17.60 -2.32 24.14
N TYR A 339 17.80 -3.54 24.62
CA TYR A 339 17.77 -3.89 26.04
C TYR A 339 19.12 -4.49 26.42
N PRO A 340 19.72 -4.09 27.56
CA PRO A 340 20.93 -4.74 28.06
C PRO A 340 20.71 -6.25 28.20
N ASP A 341 21.67 -7.05 27.73
CA ASP A 341 21.59 -8.51 27.77
C ASP A 341 22.99 -9.12 27.85
N ASN A 342 23.36 -9.55 29.06
CA ASN A 342 24.67 -10.12 29.38
C ASN A 342 24.93 -11.47 28.68
N ASN A 343 23.88 -12.13 28.16
CA ASN A 343 24.01 -13.40 27.45
C ASN A 343 24.42 -13.23 25.98
N THR A 344 24.46 -11.99 25.49
CA THR A 344 24.84 -11.70 24.10
C THR A 344 26.25 -11.15 24.05
N ARG A 345 27.03 -11.54 23.03
CA ARG A 345 28.38 -10.98 22.80
C ARG A 345 28.40 -9.46 22.63
N LEU A 346 27.27 -8.87 22.27
CA LEU A 346 27.10 -7.42 22.08
C LEU A 346 26.69 -6.70 23.36
N GLY A 347 26.33 -7.42 24.43
CA GLY A 347 25.81 -6.86 25.68
C GLY A 347 24.39 -6.29 25.60
N PHE A 348 23.70 -6.47 24.47
CA PHE A 348 22.31 -6.02 24.29
C PHE A 348 21.54 -6.86 23.25
N LYS A 349 20.22 -6.77 23.32
CA LYS A 349 19.27 -7.35 22.36
C LYS A 349 18.37 -6.28 21.76
N THR A 350 18.33 -6.22 20.42
CA THR A 350 17.38 -5.36 19.70
C THR A 350 16.01 -6.04 19.62
N ILE A 351 15.00 -5.42 20.22
CA ILE A 351 13.61 -5.88 20.17
C ILE A 351 12.78 -4.82 19.45
N ILE A 352 12.11 -5.25 18.38
CA ILE A 352 11.10 -4.46 17.70
C ILE A 352 9.74 -5.07 17.99
N GLN A 353 8.79 -4.26 18.44
CA GLN A 353 7.43 -4.67 18.79
C GLN A 353 6.41 -3.66 18.28
N PRO A 354 5.11 -3.99 18.24
CA PRO A 354 4.08 -2.99 17.95
C PRO A 354 4.14 -1.84 18.97
N SER A 355 3.99 -0.59 18.53
CA SER A 355 3.97 0.55 19.47
C SER A 355 2.73 0.49 20.35
N GLU A 356 2.83 1.02 21.58
CA GLU A 356 1.69 1.05 22.51
C GLU A 356 0.49 1.80 21.92
N GLU A 357 0.74 2.92 21.26
CA GLU A 357 -0.29 3.68 20.55
C GLU A 357 -1.03 2.82 19.52
N SER A 358 -0.29 2.05 18.71
CA SER A 358 -0.89 1.18 17.70
C SER A 358 -1.71 0.04 18.31
N VAL A 359 -1.29 -0.47 19.48
CA VAL A 359 -2.01 -1.48 20.24
C VAL A 359 -3.30 -0.90 20.81
N ARG A 360 -3.21 0.27 21.47
CA ARG A 360 -4.37 0.97 22.06
C ARG A 360 -5.41 1.30 20.99
N GLN A 361 -4.97 1.82 19.84
CA GLN A 361 -5.86 2.15 18.73
C GLN A 361 -6.58 0.91 18.19
N HIS A 362 -5.86 -0.22 18.04
CA HIS A 362 -6.47 -1.48 17.58
C HIS A 362 -7.47 -2.03 18.60
N VAL A 363 -7.13 -2.04 19.89
CA VAL A 363 -8.06 -2.47 20.95
C VAL A 363 -9.30 -1.57 20.99
N GLN A 364 -9.13 -0.26 20.79
CA GLN A 364 -10.23 0.68 20.71
C GLN A 364 -11.13 0.43 19.48
N GLU A 365 -10.55 0.17 18.30
CA GLU A 365 -11.33 -0.20 17.11
C GLU A 365 -12.14 -1.48 17.34
N LEU A 366 -11.54 -2.51 17.95
CA LEU A 366 -12.26 -3.74 18.32
C LEU A 366 -13.41 -3.44 19.30
N ARG A 367 -13.16 -2.60 20.29
CA ARG A 367 -14.17 -2.18 21.28
C ARG A 367 -15.33 -1.44 20.63
N GLU A 368 -15.06 -0.52 19.71
CA GLU A 368 -16.07 0.23 18.96
C GLU A 368 -16.93 -0.70 18.09
N ILE A 369 -16.31 -1.66 17.40
CA ILE A 369 -17.03 -2.66 16.62
C ILE A 369 -17.97 -3.47 17.53
N ILE A 370 -17.48 -3.96 18.67
CA ILE A 370 -18.29 -4.75 19.61
C ILE A 370 -19.43 -3.89 20.20
N LYS A 371 -19.16 -2.62 20.54
CA LYS A 371 -20.17 -1.67 21.06
C LYS A 371 -21.24 -1.33 20.03
N ALA A 372 -20.88 -1.19 18.75
CA ALA A 372 -21.85 -0.94 17.68
C ALA A 372 -22.72 -2.17 17.38
N HIS A 373 -22.24 -3.38 17.70
CA HIS A 373 -22.92 -4.65 17.42
C HIS A 373 -23.47 -5.33 18.69
N LYS A 374 -23.92 -4.55 19.69
CA LYS A 374 -24.44 -5.07 20.97
C LYS A 374 -25.55 -6.12 20.80
N SER A 375 -26.47 -5.90 19.86
CA SER A 375 -27.62 -6.79 19.58
C SER A 375 -27.44 -7.67 18.33
N ALA A 376 -26.35 -7.50 17.58
CA ALA A 376 -26.15 -8.19 16.31
C ALA A 376 -26.03 -9.72 16.48
N LYS A 377 -26.28 -10.49 15.41
CA LYS A 377 -26.02 -11.94 15.44
C LYS A 377 -24.51 -12.18 15.55
N THR A 378 -24.12 -13.27 16.23
CA THR A 378 -22.71 -13.64 16.42
C THR A 378 -21.95 -13.74 15.09
N VAL A 379 -22.61 -14.26 14.05
CA VAL A 379 -22.05 -14.34 12.69
C VAL A 379 -21.65 -12.97 12.16
N ASP A 380 -22.51 -11.96 12.33
CA ASP A 380 -22.27 -10.62 11.79
C ASP A 380 -21.15 -9.90 12.55
N LEU A 381 -21.10 -10.09 13.87
CA LEU A 381 -19.98 -9.62 14.69
C LEU A 381 -18.66 -10.23 14.23
N ILE A 382 -18.61 -11.55 14.03
CA ILE A 382 -17.39 -12.24 13.57
C ILE A 382 -16.99 -11.79 12.16
N LYS A 383 -17.95 -11.59 11.24
CA LYS A 383 -17.69 -11.07 9.89
C LYS A 383 -17.02 -9.69 9.92
N LYS A 384 -17.36 -8.84 10.90
CA LYS A 384 -16.74 -7.51 11.06
C LYS A 384 -15.38 -7.56 11.74
N LEU A 385 -15.22 -8.39 12.78
CA LEU A 385 -13.96 -8.49 13.54
C LEU A 385 -12.84 -9.18 12.75
N ASN A 386 -13.15 -10.27 12.03
CA ASN A 386 -12.13 -11.10 11.37
C ASN A 386 -11.20 -10.34 10.41
N PRO A 387 -11.69 -9.48 9.49
CA PRO A 387 -10.82 -8.69 8.62
C PRO A 387 -9.91 -7.72 9.40
N VAL A 388 -10.41 -7.11 10.47
CA VAL A 388 -9.65 -6.16 11.29
C VAL A 388 -8.50 -6.89 12.02
N ILE A 389 -8.82 -7.99 12.69
CA ILE A 389 -7.83 -8.84 13.38
C ILE A 389 -6.78 -9.37 12.40
N ARG A 390 -7.22 -9.91 11.26
CA ARG A 390 -6.33 -10.45 10.23
C ARG A 390 -5.37 -9.41 9.68
N GLY A 391 -5.87 -8.22 9.36
CA GLY A 391 -5.06 -7.13 8.83
C GLY A 391 -3.99 -6.69 9.81
N TRP A 392 -4.38 -6.45 11.06
CA TRP A 392 -3.47 -6.03 12.13
C TRP A 392 -2.43 -7.10 12.47
N ALA A 393 -2.85 -8.35 12.66
CA ALA A 393 -1.93 -9.45 12.97
C ALA A 393 -0.95 -9.73 11.83
N ASN A 394 -1.40 -9.69 10.56
CA ASN A 394 -0.48 -9.86 9.42
C ASN A 394 0.50 -8.69 9.28
N TYR A 395 0.13 -7.47 9.67
CA TYR A 395 1.05 -6.35 9.67
C TYR A 395 2.13 -6.49 10.76
N TYR A 396 1.75 -6.87 11.97
CA TYR A 396 2.69 -6.90 13.10
C TYR A 396 3.45 -8.21 13.29
N ARG A 397 3.05 -9.32 12.64
CA ARG A 397 3.74 -10.62 12.78
C ARG A 397 5.19 -10.65 12.29
N THR A 398 5.68 -9.58 11.66
CA THR A 398 7.06 -9.52 11.14
C THR A 398 8.08 -9.22 12.23
N VAL A 399 7.62 -8.75 13.38
CA VAL A 399 8.44 -8.33 14.51
C VAL A 399 8.17 -9.20 15.75
N CYS A 400 8.77 -8.88 16.89
CA CYS A 400 8.56 -9.60 18.15
C CYS A 400 7.17 -9.27 18.73
N SER A 401 6.12 -9.89 18.19
CA SER A 401 4.72 -9.54 18.50
C SER A 401 3.98 -10.56 19.36
N SER A 402 4.58 -11.70 19.71
CA SER A 402 3.89 -12.80 20.42
C SER A 402 3.30 -12.38 21.76
N LEU A 403 4.04 -11.63 22.58
CA LEU A 403 3.54 -11.14 23.87
C LEU A 403 2.41 -10.13 23.69
N THR A 404 2.57 -9.20 22.75
CA THR A 404 1.53 -8.22 22.41
C THR A 404 0.25 -8.91 21.90
N PHE A 405 0.39 -9.95 21.08
CA PHE A 405 -0.74 -10.72 20.57
C PHE A 405 -1.49 -11.43 21.69
N LYS A 406 -0.78 -12.00 22.68
CA LYS A 406 -1.40 -12.58 23.89
C LYS A 406 -2.21 -11.55 24.66
N LYS A 407 -1.64 -10.35 24.90
CA LYS A 407 -2.32 -9.25 25.60
C LYS A 407 -3.60 -8.82 24.86
N VAL A 408 -3.48 -8.51 23.56
CA VAL A 408 -4.63 -8.07 22.74
C VAL A 408 -5.70 -9.17 22.63
N HIS A 409 -5.28 -10.43 22.57
CA HIS A 409 -6.21 -11.55 22.58
C HIS A 409 -6.99 -11.65 23.90
N HIS A 410 -6.32 -11.47 25.04
CA HIS A 410 -6.97 -11.43 26.34
C HIS A 410 -7.96 -10.27 26.44
N ASP A 411 -7.56 -9.06 26.02
CA ASP A 411 -8.47 -7.90 25.99
C ASP A 411 -9.72 -8.18 25.14
N LEU A 412 -9.54 -8.77 23.97
CA LEU A 412 -10.65 -9.18 23.09
C LEU A 412 -11.54 -10.23 23.73
N TYR A 413 -10.95 -11.24 24.40
CA TYR A 413 -11.70 -12.26 25.12
C TYR A 413 -12.58 -11.65 26.22
N MET A 414 -12.05 -10.72 27.00
CA MET A 414 -12.81 -10.03 28.06
C MET A 414 -13.96 -9.20 27.47
N MET A 415 -13.72 -8.48 26.37
CA MET A 415 -14.76 -7.72 25.68
C MET A 415 -15.88 -8.61 25.12
N LEU A 416 -15.55 -9.75 24.53
CA LEU A 416 -16.53 -10.70 23.99
C LEU A 416 -17.30 -11.43 25.08
N THR A 417 -16.63 -11.76 26.20
CA THR A 417 -17.28 -12.34 27.37
C THR A 417 -18.32 -11.37 27.95
N GLN A 418 -17.98 -10.08 28.06
CA GLN A 418 -18.94 -9.07 28.50
C GLN A 418 -20.11 -8.90 27.51
N TRP A 419 -19.82 -8.91 26.21
CA TRP A 419 -20.85 -8.88 25.17
C TRP A 419 -21.82 -10.07 25.26
N GLY A 420 -21.30 -11.27 25.51
CA GLY A 420 -22.10 -12.47 25.68
C GLY A 420 -22.87 -12.51 27.01
N LYS A 421 -22.26 -12.05 28.11
CA LYS A 421 -22.91 -11.94 29.42
C LYS A 421 -24.11 -11.01 29.37
N ARG A 422 -24.01 -9.88 28.66
CA ARG A 422 -25.14 -8.97 28.42
C ARG A 422 -26.35 -9.67 27.79
N ARG A 423 -26.12 -10.68 26.94
CA ARG A 423 -27.19 -11.37 26.19
C ARG A 423 -27.78 -12.56 26.93
N THR A 424 -27.01 -13.19 27.81
CA THR A 424 -27.38 -14.45 28.47
C THR A 424 -27.63 -14.30 29.97
N GLY A 425 -27.25 -13.16 30.56
CA GLY A 425 -27.34 -12.86 32.00
C GLY A 425 -26.29 -13.56 32.87
N LYS A 426 -25.84 -14.77 32.48
CA LYS A 426 -24.95 -15.63 33.29
C LYS A 426 -23.67 -16.01 32.54
N TYR A 427 -22.56 -16.11 33.27
CA TYR A 427 -21.25 -16.46 32.69
C TYR A 427 -21.22 -17.87 32.09
N LYS A 428 -21.70 -18.89 32.84
CA LYS A 428 -21.74 -20.29 32.37
C LYS A 428 -22.48 -20.43 31.04
N ARG A 429 -23.69 -19.84 30.95
CA ARG A 429 -24.50 -19.82 29.72
C ARG A 429 -23.81 -19.07 28.57
N THR A 430 -23.10 -17.97 28.85
CA THR A 430 -22.28 -17.27 27.84
C THR A 430 -21.23 -18.20 27.26
N TYR A 431 -20.52 -18.91 28.13
CA TYR A 431 -19.42 -19.77 27.76
C TYR A 431 -19.90 -20.92 26.87
N GLU A 432 -20.95 -21.63 27.30
CA GLU A 432 -21.56 -22.73 26.54
C GLU A 432 -22.12 -22.28 25.18
N MET A 433 -22.65 -21.06 25.10
CA MET A 433 -23.30 -20.54 23.89
C MET A 433 -22.34 -20.02 22.82
N TYR A 434 -21.17 -19.52 23.21
CA TYR A 434 -20.27 -18.83 22.27
C TYR A 434 -18.83 -19.35 22.25
N TRP A 435 -18.37 -20.06 23.28
CA TRP A 435 -17.04 -20.66 23.33
C TRP A 435 -17.12 -22.14 23.03
N HIS A 436 -16.61 -22.51 21.86
CA HIS A 436 -16.74 -23.86 21.35
C HIS A 436 -15.38 -24.45 21.05
N GLU A 437 -15.27 -25.75 21.26
CA GLU A 437 -14.06 -26.48 20.97
C GLU A 437 -13.93 -26.73 19.47
N VAL A 438 -12.81 -26.29 18.91
CA VAL A 438 -12.44 -26.52 17.52
C VAL A 438 -10.98 -26.94 17.53
N GLU A 439 -10.69 -28.14 17.00
CA GLU A 439 -9.33 -28.71 16.95
C GLU A 439 -8.65 -28.72 18.34
N GLY A 440 -9.40 -29.06 19.41
CA GLY A 440 -8.90 -29.12 20.79
C GLY A 440 -8.71 -27.77 21.47
N VAL A 441 -9.11 -26.65 20.84
CA VAL A 441 -8.99 -25.30 21.40
C VAL A 441 -10.35 -24.63 21.47
N LYS A 442 -10.68 -24.03 22.61
CA LYS A 442 -11.91 -23.25 22.77
C LYS A 442 -11.79 -21.87 22.12
N VAL A 443 -12.70 -21.57 21.20
CA VAL A 443 -12.69 -20.37 20.35
C VAL A 443 -14.07 -19.72 20.25
N PHE A 444 -14.11 -18.41 19.98
CA PHE A 444 -15.40 -17.71 19.75
C PHE A 444 -15.95 -18.21 18.44
N ALA A 445 -17.15 -18.76 18.46
CA ALA A 445 -17.78 -19.19 17.23
C ALA A 445 -19.28 -18.95 17.27
N SER A 446 -19.86 -18.77 16.08
CA SER A 446 -21.31 -18.82 15.94
C SER A 446 -21.80 -20.25 16.08
N ASN A 447 -23.07 -20.41 16.45
CA ASN A 447 -23.80 -21.63 16.14
C ASN A 447 -23.76 -21.91 14.62
N PRO A 448 -23.78 -23.19 14.20
CA PRO A 448 -23.78 -23.52 12.79
C PRO A 448 -25.09 -23.01 12.18
N PRO A 449 -25.04 -22.23 11.10
CA PRO A 449 -26.26 -21.93 10.34
C PRO A 449 -26.84 -23.24 9.78
N LYS A 450 -28.17 -23.32 9.59
CA LYS A 450 -28.83 -24.51 9.03
C LYS A 450 -28.09 -24.96 7.75
N GLY A 451 -27.47 -26.14 7.77
CA GLY A 451 -26.71 -26.72 6.65
C GLY A 451 -25.31 -26.12 6.39
N GLY A 452 -24.76 -25.28 7.27
CA GLY A 452 -23.48 -24.60 7.07
C GLY A 452 -22.47 -24.77 8.20
N ARG A 453 -21.22 -24.39 7.94
CA ARG A 453 -20.14 -24.44 8.93
C ARG A 453 -20.24 -23.28 9.92
N ARG A 454 -19.86 -23.54 11.18
CA ARG A 454 -19.74 -22.55 12.24
C ARG A 454 -18.74 -21.46 11.81
N MET A 455 -19.07 -20.21 12.07
CA MET A 455 -18.15 -19.12 11.78
C MET A 455 -17.24 -18.91 12.98
N ILE A 456 -15.93 -19.02 12.76
CA ILE A 456 -14.93 -18.94 13.82
C ILE A 456 -14.27 -17.57 13.82
N LEU A 457 -14.12 -16.98 14.99
CA LEU A 457 -13.34 -15.76 15.19
C LEU A 457 -11.85 -16.07 15.12
N GLN A 458 -11.14 -15.28 14.34
CA GLN A 458 -9.69 -15.33 14.29
C GLN A 458 -9.11 -14.74 15.58
N THR A 459 -8.17 -15.45 16.19
CA THR A 459 -7.42 -14.98 17.35
C THR A 459 -6.07 -14.40 16.92
N HIS A 460 -5.51 -13.45 17.68
CA HIS A 460 -4.19 -12.90 17.41
C HIS A 460 -3.09 -13.95 17.64
N ASN A 461 -3.27 -14.85 18.61
CA ASN A 461 -2.29 -15.85 19.02
C ASN A 461 -1.97 -16.90 17.93
N GLN A 462 -2.88 -17.16 17.00
CA GLN A 462 -2.62 -18.11 15.90
C GLN A 462 -1.58 -17.59 14.90
N TYR A 463 -1.27 -16.28 14.91
CA TYR A 463 -0.33 -15.67 13.98
C TYR A 463 1.10 -15.78 14.52
N ARG A 464 1.82 -16.80 14.07
CA ARG A 464 3.26 -16.97 14.36
C ARG A 464 4.10 -15.87 13.71
N ILE A 465 5.18 -15.48 14.38
CA ILE A 465 6.16 -14.53 13.87
C ILE A 465 6.77 -15.08 12.57
N LYS A 466 6.84 -14.24 11.53
CA LYS A 466 7.50 -14.54 10.25
C LYS A 466 8.29 -13.32 9.81
N ARG A 467 9.61 -13.41 9.82
CA ARG A 467 10.50 -12.29 9.47
C ARG A 467 10.25 -11.81 8.04
N HIS A 468 10.35 -10.50 7.85
CA HIS A 468 10.14 -9.88 6.55
C HIS A 468 11.42 -9.96 5.71
N ILE A 469 11.27 -10.06 4.39
CA ILE A 469 12.40 -10.08 3.47
C ILE A 469 12.52 -8.70 2.83
N LYS A 470 13.52 -7.95 3.30
CA LYS A 470 13.85 -6.63 2.79
C LYS A 470 14.18 -6.66 1.29
N VAL A 471 13.78 -5.63 0.54
CA VAL A 471 14.25 -5.44 -0.84
C VAL A 471 15.78 -5.30 -0.88
N LYS A 472 16.43 -6.11 -1.73
CA LYS A 472 17.88 -6.04 -1.96
C LYS A 472 18.23 -4.80 -2.80
N GLY A 473 19.08 -3.93 -2.24
CA GLY A 473 19.61 -2.72 -2.89
C GLY A 473 18.57 -1.87 -3.63
N GLY A 474 18.96 -1.42 -4.83
CA GLY A 474 18.15 -0.66 -5.77
C GLY A 474 17.15 -1.47 -6.61
N ASN A 475 16.90 -2.75 -6.31
CA ASN A 475 15.99 -3.58 -7.11
C ASN A 475 14.61 -2.92 -7.24
N SER A 476 14.06 -2.99 -8.44
CA SER A 476 12.78 -2.37 -8.80
C SER A 476 11.95 -3.34 -9.65
N PRO A 477 10.61 -3.42 -9.53
CA PRO A 477 9.81 -4.27 -10.42
C PRO A 477 9.98 -3.98 -11.93
N TYR A 478 10.60 -2.84 -12.27
CA TYR A 478 10.93 -2.44 -13.63
C TYR A 478 12.29 -2.97 -14.15
N ASP A 479 13.14 -3.56 -13.31
CA ASP A 479 14.41 -4.20 -13.71
C ASP A 479 14.16 -5.43 -14.61
N GLY A 480 13.04 -6.12 -14.39
CA GLY A 480 12.66 -7.34 -15.07
C GLY A 480 13.22 -8.62 -14.48
N ASN A 481 13.83 -8.57 -13.29
CA ASN A 481 14.30 -9.73 -12.52
C ASN A 481 13.12 -10.46 -11.86
N TRP A 482 12.33 -11.15 -12.69
CA TRP A 482 11.13 -11.85 -12.23
C TRP A 482 11.42 -13.04 -11.31
N VAL A 483 12.64 -13.59 -11.37
CA VAL A 483 13.08 -14.65 -10.45
C VAL A 483 13.12 -14.11 -9.03
N TYR A 484 13.85 -13.02 -8.81
CA TYR A 484 13.93 -12.34 -7.53
C TYR A 484 12.55 -11.88 -7.02
N TRP A 485 11.78 -11.19 -7.87
CA TRP A 485 10.46 -10.68 -7.45
C TRP A 485 9.45 -11.80 -7.18
N GLY A 486 9.49 -12.90 -7.93
CA GLY A 486 8.64 -14.06 -7.71
C GLY A 486 8.99 -14.82 -6.44
N GLU A 487 10.27 -15.00 -6.15
CA GLU A 487 10.75 -15.63 -4.92
C GLU A 487 10.42 -14.78 -3.69
N ARG A 488 10.75 -13.48 -3.72
CA ARG A 488 10.44 -12.57 -2.62
C ARG A 488 8.95 -12.55 -2.34
N MET A 489 8.12 -12.39 -3.37
CA MET A 489 6.66 -12.36 -3.22
C MET A 489 6.14 -13.62 -2.53
N ARG A 490 6.61 -14.81 -2.94
CA ARG A 490 6.20 -16.08 -2.32
C ARG A 490 6.48 -16.13 -0.82
N ASN A 491 7.61 -15.55 -0.40
CA ASN A 491 8.08 -15.60 0.97
C ASN A 491 7.63 -14.39 1.81
N LEU A 492 6.83 -13.47 1.27
CA LEU A 492 6.32 -12.33 2.02
C LEU A 492 5.41 -12.77 3.19
N PRO A 493 5.60 -12.20 4.38
CA PRO A 493 4.68 -12.37 5.51
C PRO A 493 3.26 -11.91 5.16
N GLY A 494 2.25 -12.60 5.70
CA GLY A 494 0.85 -12.22 5.55
C GLY A 494 0.15 -12.78 4.31
N LEU A 495 0.88 -13.36 3.34
CA LEU A 495 0.25 -14.14 2.28
C LEU A 495 -0.34 -15.44 2.84
N PRO A 496 -1.60 -15.79 2.50
CA PRO A 496 -2.17 -17.07 2.87
C PRO A 496 -1.33 -18.23 2.35
N THR A 497 -1.12 -19.28 3.15
CA THR A 497 -0.35 -20.47 2.76
C THR A 497 -0.83 -21.06 1.43
N ARG A 498 -2.16 -21.04 1.20
CA ARG A 498 -2.78 -21.45 -0.07
C ARG A 498 -2.24 -20.66 -1.27
N VAL A 499 -2.08 -19.36 -1.13
CA VAL A 499 -1.58 -18.46 -2.18
C VAL A 499 -0.09 -18.67 -2.39
N GLN A 500 0.71 -18.83 -1.32
CA GLN A 500 2.14 -19.12 -1.43
C GLN A 500 2.39 -20.43 -2.19
N LYS A 501 1.63 -21.49 -1.88
CA LYS A 501 1.69 -22.77 -2.60
C LYS A 501 1.31 -22.63 -4.08
N LEU A 502 0.26 -21.87 -4.39
CA LEU A 502 -0.16 -21.61 -5.78
C LEU A 502 0.88 -20.77 -6.55
N LEU A 503 1.47 -19.75 -5.92
CA LEU A 503 2.56 -18.97 -6.52
C LEU A 503 3.77 -19.86 -6.86
N LYS A 504 4.12 -20.81 -5.99
CA LYS A 504 5.18 -21.80 -6.25
C LYS A 504 4.79 -22.70 -7.43
N LYS A 505 3.61 -23.33 -7.39
CA LYS A 505 3.12 -24.24 -8.44
C LYS A 505 3.01 -23.57 -9.82
N GLN A 506 2.73 -22.26 -9.86
CA GLN A 506 2.55 -21.50 -11.08
C GLN A 506 3.77 -20.65 -11.47
N ASN A 507 4.92 -20.80 -10.80
CA ASN A 507 6.13 -20.02 -11.07
C ASN A 507 5.91 -18.51 -11.08
N GLY A 508 5.06 -18.01 -10.17
CA GLY A 508 4.72 -16.59 -10.04
C GLY A 508 3.91 -16.01 -11.21
N LYS A 509 3.36 -16.86 -12.09
CA LYS A 509 2.54 -16.44 -13.24
C LYS A 509 1.06 -16.68 -12.99
N CYS A 510 0.22 -15.79 -13.50
CA CYS A 510 -1.22 -15.99 -13.57
C CYS A 510 -1.54 -17.13 -14.56
N ARG A 511 -2.41 -18.07 -14.18
CA ARG A 511 -2.74 -19.22 -15.03
C ARG A 511 -3.53 -18.85 -16.30
N ILE A 512 -4.33 -17.77 -16.25
CA ILE A 512 -5.14 -17.32 -17.39
C ILE A 512 -4.32 -16.46 -18.35
N CYS A 513 -3.69 -15.39 -17.87
CA CYS A 513 -2.97 -14.47 -18.75
C CYS A 513 -1.48 -14.77 -18.90
N GLY A 514 -0.91 -15.72 -18.17
CA GLY A 514 0.51 -16.09 -18.26
C GLY A 514 1.51 -14.97 -17.89
N LEU A 515 1.03 -13.84 -17.35
CA LEU A 515 1.87 -12.73 -16.89
C LEU A 515 2.30 -12.96 -15.45
N PHE A 516 3.50 -12.48 -15.10
CA PHE A 516 3.97 -12.46 -13.72
C PHE A 516 3.10 -11.56 -12.85
N PHE A 517 2.88 -11.98 -11.61
CA PHE A 517 2.32 -11.12 -10.58
C PHE A 517 3.36 -10.06 -10.19
N LYS A 518 2.94 -8.78 -10.17
CA LYS A 518 3.74 -7.69 -9.61
C LYS A 518 3.26 -7.37 -8.19
N PRO A 519 4.10 -6.78 -7.33
CA PRO A 519 3.70 -6.42 -5.95
C PRO A 519 2.41 -5.60 -5.86
N GLU A 520 2.15 -4.74 -6.85
CA GLU A 520 0.95 -3.90 -6.91
C GLU A 520 -0.29 -4.59 -7.51
N HIS A 521 -0.15 -5.80 -8.05
CA HIS A 521 -1.27 -6.50 -8.67
C HIS A 521 -2.19 -7.13 -7.63
N LYS A 522 -3.49 -6.94 -7.81
CA LYS A 522 -4.53 -7.72 -7.10
C LYS A 522 -4.68 -9.10 -7.75
N TRP A 523 -4.90 -10.11 -6.92
CA TRP A 523 -5.02 -11.51 -7.32
C TRP A 523 -6.19 -12.17 -6.59
N GLU A 524 -6.72 -13.23 -7.18
CA GLU A 524 -7.79 -14.06 -6.64
C GLU A 524 -7.45 -15.54 -6.80
N VAL A 525 -7.92 -16.35 -5.85
CA VAL A 525 -7.85 -17.81 -5.95
C VAL A 525 -9.15 -18.30 -6.58
N ALA A 526 -9.06 -18.85 -7.78
CA ALA A 526 -10.19 -19.37 -8.53
C ALA A 526 -10.10 -20.89 -8.67
N HIS A 527 -11.24 -21.56 -8.81
CA HIS A 527 -11.28 -22.95 -9.25
C HIS A 527 -10.95 -23.04 -10.75
N LYS A 528 -10.50 -24.19 -11.25
CA LYS A 528 -10.32 -24.44 -12.69
C LYS A 528 -11.66 -24.80 -13.31
N VAL A 529 -12.33 -25.77 -12.70
CA VAL A 529 -13.69 -26.23 -13.00
C VAL A 529 -14.65 -25.71 -11.92
N PRO A 530 -15.89 -25.33 -12.26
CA PRO A 530 -16.89 -24.89 -11.28
C PRO A 530 -17.07 -25.89 -10.13
N ARG A 531 -17.44 -25.39 -8.94
CA ARG A 531 -17.63 -26.22 -7.74
C ARG A 531 -18.74 -27.26 -7.86
N SER A 532 -19.64 -27.12 -8.83
CA SER A 532 -20.70 -28.09 -9.12
C SER A 532 -20.16 -29.37 -9.75
N ASP A 533 -19.04 -29.29 -10.49
CA ASP A 533 -18.61 -30.35 -11.40
C ASP A 533 -17.25 -30.97 -10.98
N ALA A 534 -16.72 -30.63 -9.81
CA ALA A 534 -15.43 -31.11 -9.32
C ALA A 534 -15.34 -31.16 -7.78
N GLU A 535 -14.48 -32.03 -7.26
CA GLU A 535 -14.20 -32.15 -5.82
C GLU A 535 -13.79 -30.83 -5.17
N LYS A 536 -14.26 -30.62 -3.93
CA LYS A 536 -14.18 -29.35 -3.20
C LYS A 536 -12.72 -28.98 -2.87
N ASP A 537 -12.31 -27.77 -3.26
CA ASP A 537 -11.16 -27.02 -2.72
C ASP A 537 -9.76 -27.73 -2.76
N GLN A 538 -9.57 -28.75 -3.60
CA GLN A 538 -8.25 -29.37 -3.81
C GLN A 538 -7.27 -28.50 -4.63
N TYR A 539 -5.97 -28.53 -4.30
CA TYR A 539 -4.93 -27.80 -5.04
C TYR A 539 -4.74 -28.23 -6.52
N SER A 540 -5.30 -29.38 -6.91
CA SER A 540 -5.44 -29.83 -8.30
C SER A 540 -6.38 -28.91 -9.09
N ASN A 541 -7.50 -28.51 -8.47
CA ASN A 541 -8.54 -27.66 -9.03
C ASN A 541 -8.39 -26.16 -8.69
N LEU A 542 -7.46 -25.77 -7.81
CA LEU A 542 -7.21 -24.34 -7.53
C LEU A 542 -6.16 -23.73 -8.46
N GLN A 543 -6.37 -22.46 -8.79
CA GLN A 543 -5.44 -21.61 -9.55
C GLN A 543 -5.43 -20.17 -9.02
N LEU A 544 -4.26 -19.55 -8.99
CA LEU A 544 -4.10 -18.15 -8.68
C LEU A 544 -4.13 -17.34 -9.97
N ILE A 545 -5.01 -16.36 -10.04
CA ILE A 545 -5.19 -15.52 -11.24
C ILE A 545 -5.20 -14.05 -10.85
N HIS A 546 -4.87 -13.16 -11.78
CA HIS A 546 -5.06 -11.74 -11.55
C HIS A 546 -6.54 -11.43 -11.33
N LEU A 547 -6.87 -10.42 -10.53
CA LEU A 547 -8.26 -10.00 -10.30
C LEU A 547 -8.99 -9.70 -11.62
N HIS A 548 -8.31 -9.07 -12.58
CA HIS A 548 -8.89 -8.84 -13.90
C HIS A 548 -9.16 -10.13 -14.71
N CYS A 549 -8.32 -11.15 -14.53
CA CYS A 549 -8.55 -12.45 -15.14
C CYS A 549 -9.72 -13.17 -14.47
N HIS A 550 -9.91 -12.96 -13.17
CA HIS A 550 -11.08 -13.46 -12.43
C HIS A 550 -12.36 -12.84 -12.98
N HIS A 551 -12.43 -11.51 -13.12
CA HIS A 551 -13.62 -10.85 -13.69
C HIS A 551 -13.96 -11.37 -15.10
N ALA A 552 -12.94 -11.55 -15.95
CA ALA A 552 -13.14 -12.09 -17.29
C ALA A 552 -13.60 -13.55 -17.28
N LYS A 553 -13.12 -14.36 -16.33
CA LYS A 553 -13.52 -15.75 -16.15
C LYS A 553 -14.98 -15.85 -15.70
N THR A 554 -15.35 -15.15 -14.62
CA THR A 554 -16.72 -15.14 -14.08
C THR A 554 -17.72 -14.64 -15.11
N GLY A 555 -17.37 -13.61 -15.89
CA GLY A 555 -18.22 -13.11 -16.97
C GLY A 555 -18.54 -14.18 -18.03
N LYS A 556 -17.54 -14.98 -18.45
CA LYS A 556 -17.74 -16.07 -19.42
C LYS A 556 -18.58 -17.21 -18.85
N GLU A 557 -18.31 -17.61 -17.61
CA GLU A 557 -19.08 -18.67 -16.93
C GLU A 557 -20.55 -18.27 -16.77
N ASN A 558 -20.83 -17.00 -16.47
CA ASN A 558 -22.20 -16.50 -16.37
C ASN A 558 -22.91 -16.44 -17.73
N GLN A 559 -22.22 -16.03 -18.81
CA GLN A 559 -22.79 -16.07 -20.17
C GLN A 559 -23.15 -17.52 -20.59
N GLN A 560 -22.30 -18.49 -20.26
CA GLN A 560 -22.56 -19.90 -20.51
C GLN A 560 -23.71 -20.48 -19.68
N ARG A 561 -23.94 -19.95 -18.47
CA ARG A 561 -25.11 -20.32 -17.65
C ARG A 561 -26.40 -19.71 -18.18
N TYR A 562 -26.36 -18.45 -18.59
CA TYR A 562 -27.53 -17.74 -19.12
C TYR A 562 -28.01 -18.36 -20.44
N THR A 563 -27.08 -18.75 -21.32
CA THR A 563 -27.38 -19.48 -22.57
C THR A 563 -27.95 -20.88 -22.34
N LYS A 564 -27.68 -21.50 -21.18
CA LYS A 564 -28.24 -22.81 -20.80
C LYS A 564 -29.56 -22.73 -20.03
N ASN A 565 -29.88 -21.59 -19.40
CA ASN A 565 -31.13 -21.43 -18.65
C ASN A 565 -31.58 -19.95 -18.60
N PRO A 566 -32.47 -19.51 -19.52
CA PRO A 566 -32.86 -18.10 -19.69
C PRO A 566 -33.63 -17.47 -18.53
N GLN A 567 -34.19 -18.26 -17.61
CA GLN A 567 -35.04 -17.77 -16.51
C GLN A 567 -34.26 -17.19 -15.31
N CYS A 568 -32.93 -17.22 -15.32
CA CYS A 568 -32.11 -16.73 -14.21
C CYS A 568 -31.71 -15.26 -14.39
N SER A 569 -32.68 -14.34 -14.35
CA SER A 569 -32.44 -12.90 -14.39
C SER A 569 -32.17 -12.35 -12.98
N GLN A 570 -30.95 -12.55 -12.45
CA GLN A 570 -30.49 -11.78 -11.29
C GLN A 570 -29.63 -10.61 -11.75
N VAL A 571 -30.06 -9.39 -11.39
CA VAL A 571 -29.30 -8.16 -11.50
C VAL A 571 -27.99 -8.32 -10.73
N ILE A 572 -26.88 -8.07 -11.41
CA ILE A 572 -25.52 -8.37 -10.92
C ILE A 572 -25.08 -7.27 -9.95
N GLU A 573 -25.03 -7.57 -8.66
CA GLU A 573 -24.12 -6.91 -7.72
C GLU A 573 -22.71 -7.50 -7.91
N GLU A 574 -21.70 -6.62 -8.02
CA GLU A 574 -20.30 -7.03 -8.01
C GLU A 574 -20.01 -7.78 -6.70
N PRO A 575 -19.30 -8.93 -6.71
CA PRO A 575 -18.96 -9.62 -5.49
C PRO A 575 -18.15 -8.70 -4.58
N ASP A 576 -18.62 -8.55 -3.34
CA ASP A 576 -17.98 -7.77 -2.29
C ASP A 576 -16.49 -8.11 -2.18
N GLU A 577 -15.62 -7.11 -2.35
CA GLU A 577 -14.20 -7.25 -2.07
C GLU A 577 -14.05 -7.75 -0.62
N VAL A 578 -13.48 -8.96 -0.45
CA VAL A 578 -12.91 -9.36 0.84
C VAL A 578 -11.86 -8.30 1.17
N LYS A 579 -12.22 -7.40 2.10
CA LYS A 579 -11.36 -6.31 2.55
C LYS A 579 -10.04 -6.90 3.04
N VAL A 580 -9.01 -6.86 2.20
CA VAL A 580 -7.62 -6.89 2.66
C VAL A 580 -7.36 -5.50 3.23
N SER A 581 -7.77 -5.34 4.49
CA SER A 581 -7.42 -4.25 5.38
C SER A 581 -5.90 -4.21 5.49
N SER A 582 -5.29 -3.22 4.85
CA SER A 582 -3.95 -2.76 5.23
C SER A 582 -4.19 -1.59 6.17
N PRO A 583 -3.88 -1.71 7.47
CA PRO A 583 -4.14 -0.67 8.47
C PRO A 583 -3.45 0.67 8.12
N VAL A 584 -2.37 0.61 7.34
CA VAL A 584 -1.45 1.74 7.15
C VAL A 584 -1.98 2.82 6.20
N LEU A 585 -2.95 2.51 5.34
CA LEU A 585 -3.56 3.54 4.48
C LEU A 585 -4.67 4.33 5.17
N ASN A 586 -5.20 3.84 6.30
CA ASN A 586 -6.14 4.62 7.11
C ASN A 586 -5.45 5.45 8.20
N GLN A 587 -4.14 5.24 8.40
CA GLN A 587 -3.35 5.99 9.39
C GLN A 587 -2.46 7.08 8.77
N ARG A 588 -2.31 7.16 7.43
CA ARG A 588 -1.42 8.14 6.76
C ARG A 588 -2.08 8.86 5.60
#